data_AF-A0A1J5CYM3-F1
#
_entry.id   AF-A0A1J5CYM3-F1
#
_cell.length_a   1.000
_cell.length_b   1.000
_cell.length_c   1.000
_cell.angle_alpha   90.00
_cell.angle_beta   90.00
_cell.angle_gamma   90.00
#
_symmetry.space_group_name_H-M   'P 1'
#
loop_
_entity.id
_entity.type
_entity.pdbx_description
1 polymer ?
#
loop_
_entity_poly.entity_id
_entity_poly.type
_entity_poly.pdbx_seq_one_letter_code
_entity_poly.pdbx_strand_id
1 'polypeptide(L)'
;MTTRHTVFLLVAITALFLVLPSAFAGSPKLFLNGVDITGVTDQEFEGTKVRIDSTGNIYLEAPQYKVEVQDPNGNTAQAAAPGTLSGNYYVVGANAKPGSVQFDIVIYVNGTMFKTFKDNEGQIVADITDKLALGSNTVTLQAKKVISGGRASTSSSDVISVFIGKGNANGNQLTIDKQLATFKVDASQTADKTESFTFDAN
;
A
#
# COMPACT_ATOMS: atom_id res chain seq x y z
N MET A 1 73.44 -25.47 29.50
CA MET A 1 72.99 -26.36 30.58
C MET A 1 72.10 -25.53 31.52
N THR A 2 70.78 -25.57 31.30
CA THR A 2 69.78 -26.35 32.09
C THR A 2 69.63 -25.77 33.51
N THR A 3 68.50 -25.33 34.06
CA THR A 3 67.06 -25.57 33.82
C THR A 3 66.28 -24.62 34.76
N ARG A 4 65.08 -24.14 34.39
CA ARG A 4 63.88 -24.20 35.25
C ARG A 4 62.63 -23.76 34.49
N HIS A 5 61.81 -24.76 34.17
CA HIS A 5 60.60 -24.66 33.38
C HIS A 5 59.45 -24.07 34.19
N THR A 6 58.84 -23.04 33.59
CA THR A 6 57.60 -22.40 34.00
C THR A 6 56.43 -23.34 33.77
N VAL A 7 55.60 -23.48 34.79
CA VAL A 7 54.28 -24.11 34.77
C VAL A 7 53.39 -23.35 33.78
N PHE A 8 52.74 -24.05 32.83
CA PHE A 8 51.63 -23.49 32.07
C PHE A 8 50.40 -24.41 32.16
N LEU A 9 49.35 -23.78 32.65
CA LEU A 9 48.03 -24.29 32.97
C LEU A 9 47.27 -24.66 31.69
N LEU A 10 46.69 -25.85 31.67
CA LEU A 10 45.76 -26.33 30.65
C LEU A 10 44.39 -25.68 30.89
N VAL A 11 43.89 -24.88 29.94
CA VAL A 11 42.49 -24.41 29.92
C VAL A 11 41.86 -24.85 28.61
N ALA A 12 41.03 -25.89 28.68
CA ALA A 12 40.11 -26.28 27.63
C ALA A 12 38.81 -25.46 27.80
N ILE A 13 38.50 -24.58 26.85
CA ILE A 13 37.18 -23.95 26.76
C ILE A 13 36.46 -24.52 25.54
N THR A 14 35.43 -25.28 25.84
CA THR A 14 34.50 -25.95 24.95
C THR A 14 33.66 -24.92 24.19
N ALA A 15 33.72 -24.94 22.86
CA ALA A 15 32.85 -24.13 22.00
C ALA A 15 31.42 -24.70 22.00
N LEU A 16 30.49 -24.01 22.64
CA LEU A 16 29.05 -24.31 22.56
C LEU A 16 28.48 -23.62 21.30
N PHE A 17 28.34 -24.38 20.22
CA PHE A 17 27.64 -23.94 19.00
C PHE A 17 26.14 -23.82 19.30
N LEU A 18 25.63 -22.59 19.33
CA LEU A 18 24.20 -22.30 19.39
C LEU A 18 23.58 -22.65 18.02
N VAL A 19 22.87 -23.78 17.95
CA VAL A 19 22.06 -24.14 16.78
C VAL A 19 20.80 -23.26 16.82
N LEU A 20 20.77 -22.21 16.00
CA LEU A 20 19.54 -21.46 15.76
C LEU A 20 18.57 -22.37 14.99
N PRO A 21 17.33 -22.57 15.47
CA PRO A 21 16.32 -23.24 14.66
C PRO A 21 16.01 -22.35 13.45
N SER A 22 16.38 -22.83 12.27
CA SER A 22 15.92 -22.27 11.00
C SER A 22 14.39 -22.34 11.00
N ALA A 23 13.73 -21.20 11.14
CA ALA A 23 12.30 -21.11 10.91
C ALA A 23 12.06 -21.51 9.45
N PHE A 24 11.47 -22.70 9.26
CA PHE A 24 10.95 -23.10 7.97
C PHE A 24 9.90 -22.04 7.58
N ALA A 25 10.25 -21.21 6.60
CA ALA A 25 9.25 -20.42 5.89
C ALA A 25 8.20 -21.41 5.37
N GLY A 26 6.92 -21.13 5.67
CA GLY A 26 5.82 -22.00 5.28
C GLY A 26 5.85 -22.32 3.78
N SER A 27 5.30 -23.47 3.40
CA SER A 27 5.27 -23.89 2.00
C SER A 27 4.70 -22.78 1.10
N PRO A 28 5.36 -22.45 -0.03
CA PRO A 28 4.86 -21.50 -1.00
C PRO A 28 3.40 -21.75 -1.35
N LYS A 29 2.58 -20.68 -1.35
CA LYS A 29 1.18 -20.76 -1.77
C LYS A 29 1.02 -20.42 -3.24
N LEU A 30 0.03 -21.05 -3.87
CA LEU A 30 -0.34 -20.81 -5.26
C LEU A 30 -1.68 -20.08 -5.30
N PHE A 31 -1.71 -18.91 -5.93
CA PHE A 31 -2.92 -18.11 -6.09
C PHE A 31 -3.28 -17.99 -7.57
N LEU A 32 -4.56 -18.16 -7.90
CA LEU A 32 -5.12 -17.86 -9.22
C LEU A 32 -6.15 -16.75 -9.07
N ASN A 33 -5.89 -15.61 -9.72
CA ASN A 33 -6.70 -14.40 -9.59
C ASN A 33 -6.95 -13.98 -8.13
N GLY A 34 -5.98 -14.22 -7.25
CA GLY A 34 -6.06 -13.92 -5.83
C GLY A 34 -6.68 -15.01 -4.95
N VAL A 35 -7.18 -16.10 -5.53
CA VAL A 35 -7.74 -17.23 -4.77
C VAL A 35 -6.66 -18.28 -4.52
N ASP A 36 -6.52 -18.74 -3.27
CA ASP A 36 -5.62 -19.83 -2.91
C ASP A 36 -6.09 -21.13 -3.57
N ILE A 37 -5.31 -21.62 -4.54
CA ILE A 37 -5.52 -22.89 -5.24
C ILE A 37 -4.45 -23.92 -4.84
N THR A 38 -3.77 -23.70 -3.71
CA THR A 38 -2.75 -24.62 -3.21
C THR A 38 -3.37 -26.01 -3.01
N GLY A 39 -2.78 -27.03 -3.66
CA GLY A 39 -3.25 -28.41 -3.60
C GLY A 39 -4.19 -28.83 -4.74
N VAL A 40 -4.60 -27.91 -5.61
CA VAL A 40 -5.29 -28.25 -6.87
C VAL A 40 -4.28 -28.86 -7.85
N THR A 41 -4.59 -30.03 -8.43
CA THR A 41 -3.71 -30.76 -9.35
C THR A 41 -4.34 -30.94 -10.73
N ASP A 42 -3.52 -31.35 -11.71
CA ASP A 42 -3.93 -31.71 -13.08
C ASP A 42 -4.67 -30.59 -13.82
N GLN A 43 -4.26 -29.34 -13.60
CA GLN A 43 -4.78 -28.16 -14.30
C GLN A 43 -3.70 -27.55 -15.18
N GLU A 44 -4.10 -27.10 -16.37
CA GLU A 44 -3.27 -26.32 -17.29
C GLU A 44 -3.93 -24.96 -17.54
N PHE A 45 -3.13 -23.91 -17.49
CA PHE A 45 -3.59 -22.54 -17.66
C PHE A 45 -2.80 -21.86 -18.77
N GLU A 46 -3.49 -21.44 -19.83
CA GLU A 46 -2.91 -20.74 -20.96
C GLU A 46 -3.11 -19.22 -20.85
N GLY A 47 -2.17 -18.44 -21.39
CA GLY A 47 -2.28 -16.97 -21.42
C GLY A 47 -2.29 -16.33 -20.03
N THR A 48 -1.51 -16.86 -19.09
CA THR A 48 -1.43 -16.34 -17.72
C THR A 48 -0.18 -15.51 -17.50
N LYS A 49 -0.27 -14.52 -16.62
CA LYS A 49 0.89 -13.79 -16.13
C LYS A 49 1.25 -14.30 -14.74
N VAL A 50 2.49 -14.74 -14.57
CA VAL A 50 2.98 -15.33 -13.31
C VAL A 50 3.83 -14.31 -12.57
N ARG A 51 3.58 -14.15 -11.26
CA ARG A 51 4.37 -13.31 -10.35
C ARG A 51 4.74 -14.11 -9.11
N ILE A 52 6.01 -14.08 -8.72
CA ILE A 52 6.50 -14.68 -7.47
C ILE A 52 6.85 -13.54 -6.51
N ASP A 53 6.37 -13.61 -5.27
CA ASP A 53 6.65 -12.59 -4.25
C ASP A 53 7.91 -12.89 -3.41
N SER A 54 8.27 -11.97 -2.51
CA SER A 54 9.44 -12.10 -1.64
C SER A 54 9.34 -13.22 -0.60
N THR A 55 8.13 -13.75 -0.37
CA THR A 55 7.88 -14.90 0.52
C THR A 55 7.81 -16.22 -0.25
N GLY A 56 7.94 -16.18 -1.59
CA GLY A 56 7.89 -17.33 -2.47
C GLY A 56 6.50 -17.70 -2.96
N ASN A 57 5.44 -16.94 -2.62
CA ASN A 57 4.11 -17.22 -3.14
C ASN A 57 4.03 -16.93 -4.63
N ILE A 58 3.25 -17.74 -5.34
CA ILE A 58 3.08 -17.68 -6.78
C ILE A 58 1.68 -17.16 -7.07
N TYR A 59 1.58 -16.12 -7.89
CA TYR A 59 0.33 -15.52 -8.34
C TYR A 59 0.18 -15.70 -9.83
N LEU A 60 -0.94 -16.30 -10.26
CA LEU A 60 -1.38 -16.40 -11.64
C LEU A 60 -2.47 -15.36 -11.86
N GLU A 61 -2.17 -14.38 -12.70
CA GLU A 61 -3.13 -13.43 -13.24
C GLU A 61 -3.64 -14.01 -14.57
N ALA A 62 -4.88 -14.47 -14.58
CA ALA A 62 -5.46 -15.21 -15.68
C ALA A 62 -6.96 -14.87 -15.82
N PRO A 63 -7.31 -13.71 -16.40
CA PRO A 63 -8.66 -13.15 -16.35
C PRO A 63 -9.73 -14.05 -16.99
N GLN A 64 -9.33 -14.94 -17.90
CA GLN A 64 -10.21 -15.92 -18.53
C GLN A 64 -10.62 -17.10 -17.62
N TYR A 65 -9.94 -17.33 -16.49
CA TYR A 65 -10.24 -18.46 -15.60
C TYR A 65 -11.01 -18.02 -14.35
N LYS A 66 -12.06 -18.76 -14.02
CA LYS A 66 -12.85 -18.58 -12.79
C LYS A 66 -12.50 -19.70 -11.80
N VAL A 67 -12.32 -19.35 -10.54
CA VAL A 67 -12.14 -20.31 -9.44
C VAL A 67 -13.41 -20.33 -8.60
N GLU A 68 -13.87 -21.52 -8.23
CA GLU A 68 -14.98 -21.67 -7.28
C GLU A 68 -14.51 -22.55 -6.13
N VAL A 69 -14.56 -22.03 -4.91
CA VAL A 69 -14.29 -22.82 -3.71
C VAL A 69 -15.60 -23.45 -3.27
N GLN A 70 -15.72 -24.76 -3.44
CA GLN A 70 -16.87 -25.51 -2.98
C GLN A 70 -16.62 -25.97 -1.54
N ASP A 71 -17.32 -25.37 -0.58
CA ASP A 71 -17.41 -25.89 0.78
C ASP A 71 -18.17 -27.24 0.76
N PRO A 72 -17.77 -28.25 1.54
CA PRO A 72 -18.55 -29.50 1.69
C PRO A 72 -20.02 -29.29 2.10
N ASN A 73 -20.43 -28.08 2.53
CA ASN A 73 -21.81 -27.71 2.83
C ASN A 73 -22.58 -27.06 1.66
N GLY A 74 -22.02 -27.01 0.44
CA GLY A 74 -22.72 -26.49 -0.74
C GLY A 74 -22.89 -24.96 -0.77
N ASN A 75 -22.26 -24.24 0.15
CA ASN A 75 -22.12 -22.79 0.03
C ASN A 75 -20.95 -22.50 -0.91
N THR A 76 -21.27 -22.04 -2.12
CA THR A 76 -20.30 -21.54 -3.09
C THR A 76 -19.69 -20.25 -2.54
N ALA A 77 -18.47 -20.31 -2.01
CA ALA A 77 -17.65 -19.12 -1.87
C ALA A 77 -17.17 -18.75 -3.27
N GLN A 78 -17.98 -17.91 -3.92
CA GLN A 78 -17.71 -17.37 -5.24
C GLN A 78 -16.45 -16.50 -5.17
N ALA A 79 -15.40 -16.92 -5.88
CA ALA A 79 -14.30 -16.02 -6.18
C ALA A 79 -14.85 -14.83 -6.96
N ALA A 80 -14.51 -13.62 -6.53
CA ALA A 80 -14.78 -12.44 -7.32
C ALA A 80 -14.05 -12.59 -8.66
N ALA A 81 -14.78 -12.38 -9.76
CA ALA A 81 -14.20 -11.95 -11.03
C ALA A 81 -13.28 -10.72 -10.79
N PRO A 82 -12.51 -10.20 -11.77
CA PRO A 82 -12.14 -8.80 -11.71
C PRO A 82 -13.43 -7.99 -11.61
N GLY A 83 -13.87 -7.74 -10.38
CA GLY A 83 -15.14 -7.12 -10.11
C GLY A 83 -15.04 -5.72 -10.63
N THR A 84 -15.98 -5.35 -11.49
CA THR A 84 -16.19 -3.94 -11.76
C THR A 84 -16.57 -3.31 -10.43
N LEU A 85 -15.81 -2.30 -10.00
CA LEU A 85 -16.11 -1.57 -8.77
C LEU A 85 -17.55 -1.07 -8.83
N SER A 86 -18.35 -1.34 -7.82
CA SER A 86 -19.74 -0.89 -7.71
C SER A 86 -19.85 0.59 -7.28
N GLY A 87 -18.80 1.38 -7.53
CA GLY A 87 -18.72 2.75 -7.05
C GLY A 87 -17.62 3.55 -7.72
N ASN A 88 -17.79 4.86 -7.66
CA ASN A 88 -16.78 5.81 -8.10
C ASN A 88 -16.00 6.31 -6.87
N TYR A 89 -14.69 6.34 -6.99
CA TYR A 89 -13.76 6.72 -5.94
C TYR A 89 -13.02 7.98 -6.35
N TYR A 90 -12.97 8.94 -5.44
CA TYR A 90 -12.42 10.25 -5.72
C TYR A 90 -11.36 10.63 -4.70
N VAL A 91 -10.39 11.40 -5.20
CA VAL A 91 -9.48 12.20 -4.39
C VAL A 91 -9.89 13.66 -4.53
N VAL A 92 -10.10 14.31 -3.39
CA VAL A 92 -10.45 15.74 -3.32
C VAL A 92 -9.38 16.46 -2.52
N GLY A 93 -8.61 17.32 -3.17
CA GLY A 93 -7.66 18.21 -2.53
C GLY A 93 -8.26 19.60 -2.38
N ALA A 94 -8.10 20.23 -1.22
CA ALA A 94 -8.52 21.59 -0.96
C ALA A 94 -7.42 22.35 -0.23
N ASN A 95 -7.08 23.53 -0.75
CA ASN A 95 -6.20 24.49 -0.11
C ASN A 95 -7.00 25.77 0.12
N ALA A 96 -7.28 26.07 1.39
CA ALA A 96 -8.07 27.24 1.75
C ALA A 96 -7.36 28.56 1.40
N LYS A 97 -6.03 28.53 1.28
CA LYS A 97 -5.20 29.71 0.99
C LYS A 97 -3.99 29.34 0.14
N PRO A 98 -4.18 29.22 -1.19
CA PRO A 98 -3.12 28.81 -2.12
C PRO A 98 -1.84 29.63 -1.96
N GLY A 99 -0.69 28.95 -1.96
CA GLY A 99 0.63 29.55 -1.80
C GLY A 99 1.09 29.78 -0.35
N SER A 100 0.23 29.54 0.65
CA SER A 100 0.56 29.83 2.06
C SER A 100 1.14 28.66 2.83
N VAL A 101 0.76 27.43 2.47
CA VAL A 101 1.11 26.22 3.22
C VAL A 101 2.44 25.65 2.75
N GLN A 102 2.82 25.92 1.50
CA GLN A 102 4.12 25.58 0.90
C GLN A 102 4.41 24.07 0.95
N PHE A 103 3.38 23.25 0.71
CA PHE A 103 3.50 21.81 0.54
C PHE A 103 2.96 21.39 -0.83
N ASP A 104 3.77 20.64 -1.57
CA ASP A 104 3.32 19.87 -2.72
C ASP A 104 2.96 18.46 -2.26
N ILE A 105 1.76 17.98 -2.54
CA ILE A 105 1.30 16.65 -2.14
C ILE A 105 1.32 15.71 -3.34
N VAL A 106 2.22 14.74 -3.34
CA VAL A 106 2.25 13.65 -4.33
C VAL A 106 1.35 12.53 -3.85
N ILE A 107 0.44 12.09 -4.72
CA ILE A 107 -0.54 11.05 -4.45
C ILE A 107 -0.16 9.82 -5.26
N TYR A 108 0.01 8.70 -4.56
CA TYR A 108 0.23 7.38 -5.15
C TYR A 108 -0.98 6.50 -4.88
N VAL A 109 -1.44 5.75 -5.88
CA VAL A 109 -2.50 4.75 -5.76
C VAL A 109 -1.88 3.40 -6.10
N ASN A 110 -1.95 2.45 -5.17
CA ASN A 110 -1.36 1.12 -5.27
C ASN A 110 0.13 1.17 -5.70
N GLY A 111 0.89 2.09 -5.10
CA GLY A 111 2.31 2.31 -5.36
C GLY A 111 2.64 3.06 -6.66
N THR A 112 1.65 3.38 -7.50
CA THR A 112 1.83 4.12 -8.76
C THR A 112 1.54 5.60 -8.55
N MET A 113 2.42 6.49 -9.01
CA MET A 113 2.19 7.94 -8.94
C MET A 113 0.98 8.31 -9.79
N PHE A 114 -0.03 8.91 -9.16
CA PHE A 114 -1.26 9.29 -9.81
C PHE A 114 -1.28 10.78 -10.15
N LYS A 115 -1.05 11.64 -9.15
CA LYS A 115 -1.12 13.09 -9.32
C LYS A 115 -0.32 13.82 -8.25
N THR A 116 0.10 15.05 -8.56
CA THR A 116 0.61 15.99 -7.56
C THR A 116 -0.39 17.14 -7.39
N PHE A 117 -0.77 17.44 -6.15
CA PHE A 117 -1.53 18.62 -5.76
C PHE A 117 -0.56 19.70 -5.28
N LYS A 118 -0.46 20.80 -6.02
CA LYS A 118 0.50 21.87 -5.73
C LYS A 118 -0.06 22.86 -4.73
N ASP A 119 0.80 23.48 -3.93
CA ASP A 119 0.36 24.50 -2.95
C ASP A 119 -0.37 25.69 -3.59
N ASN A 120 -0.07 26.03 -4.85
CA ASN A 120 -0.76 27.12 -5.56
C ASN A 120 -2.10 26.71 -6.20
N GLU A 121 -2.51 25.45 -6.09
CA GLU A 121 -3.81 24.98 -6.56
C GLU A 121 -4.87 25.13 -5.45
N GLY A 122 -6.02 25.72 -5.78
CA GLY A 122 -7.10 25.94 -4.80
C GLY A 122 -7.88 24.68 -4.45
N GLN A 123 -8.31 23.94 -5.46
CA GLN A 123 -9.04 22.69 -5.26
C GLN A 123 -8.77 21.76 -6.44
N ILE A 124 -8.66 20.47 -6.15
CA ILE A 124 -8.64 19.42 -7.16
C ILE A 124 -9.71 18.38 -6.83
N VAL A 125 -10.31 17.85 -7.88
CA VAL A 125 -11.18 16.68 -7.82
C VAL A 125 -10.66 15.73 -8.90
N ALA A 126 -10.35 14.49 -8.53
CA ALA A 126 -9.83 13.50 -9.44
C ALA A 126 -10.49 12.14 -9.18
N ASP A 127 -10.96 11.51 -10.24
CA ASP A 127 -11.44 10.13 -10.22
C ASP A 127 -10.23 9.19 -10.18
N ILE A 128 -10.23 8.25 -9.23
CA ILE A 128 -9.19 7.21 -9.06
C ILE A 128 -9.75 5.81 -9.30
N THR A 129 -11.01 5.67 -9.69
CA THR A 129 -11.71 4.38 -9.82
C THR A 129 -10.97 3.41 -10.72
N ASP A 130 -10.41 3.90 -11.84
CA ASP A 130 -9.65 3.10 -12.80
C ASP A 130 -8.25 2.68 -12.29
N LYS A 131 -7.80 3.22 -11.16
CA LYS A 131 -6.51 2.89 -10.52
C LYS A 131 -6.67 1.91 -9.36
N LEU A 132 -7.90 1.57 -9.01
CA LEU A 132 -8.22 0.68 -7.90
C LEU A 132 -8.51 -0.73 -8.42
N ALA A 133 -8.14 -1.72 -7.61
CA ALA A 133 -8.57 -3.09 -7.76
C ALA A 133 -9.78 -3.36 -6.86
N LEU A 134 -10.56 -4.40 -7.14
CA LEU A 134 -11.55 -4.89 -6.18
C LEU A 134 -10.85 -5.38 -4.91
N GLY A 135 -11.40 -5.06 -3.74
CA GLY A 135 -10.84 -5.40 -2.44
C GLY A 135 -9.82 -4.38 -1.95
N SER A 136 -8.75 -4.84 -1.31
CA SER A 136 -7.82 -3.96 -0.59
C SER A 136 -6.98 -3.10 -1.54
N ASN A 137 -6.98 -1.78 -1.32
CA ASN A 137 -6.17 -0.81 -2.03
C ASN A 137 -5.41 0.06 -1.04
N THR A 138 -4.26 0.57 -1.46
CA THR A 138 -3.45 1.51 -0.68
C THR A 138 -3.27 2.83 -1.42
N VAL A 139 -3.56 3.94 -0.76
CA VAL A 139 -3.25 5.30 -1.23
C VAL A 139 -2.22 5.92 -0.31
N THR A 140 -1.10 6.37 -0.89
CA THR A 140 -0.02 7.04 -0.16
C THR A 140 0.02 8.50 -0.56
N LEU A 141 0.02 9.38 0.44
CA LEU A 141 0.18 10.83 0.26
C LEU A 141 1.53 11.25 0.83
N GLN A 142 2.32 11.93 0.00
CA GLN A 142 3.62 12.48 0.36
C GLN A 142 3.56 14.00 0.20
N ALA A 143 3.44 14.71 1.32
CA ALA A 143 3.61 16.16 1.36
C ALA A 143 5.09 16.51 1.47
N LYS A 144 5.59 17.19 0.44
CA LYS A 144 6.95 17.73 0.39
C LYS A 144 6.91 19.23 0.63
N LYS A 145 7.66 19.71 1.62
CA LYS A 145 7.76 21.14 1.92
C LYS A 145 8.59 21.82 0.82
N VAL A 146 8.05 22.85 0.21
CA VAL A 146 8.70 23.63 -0.86
C VAL A 146 8.74 25.10 -0.47
N ILE A 147 9.88 25.54 0.05
CA ILE A 147 10.08 26.92 0.51
C ILE A 147 10.96 27.66 -0.51
N SER A 148 10.41 28.66 -1.20
CA SER A 148 11.17 29.58 -2.05
C SER A 148 11.16 30.98 -1.46
N GLY A 149 12.28 31.42 -0.89
CA GLY A 149 12.41 32.79 -0.37
C GLY A 149 11.84 33.04 1.04
N GLY A 150 11.55 31.98 1.80
CA GLY A 150 11.06 32.07 3.18
C GLY A 150 9.65 31.52 3.36
N ARG A 151 9.21 31.41 4.63
CA ARG A 151 7.89 30.87 4.95
C ARG A 151 6.80 31.89 4.61
N ALA A 152 5.85 31.48 3.76
CA ALA A 152 4.69 32.31 3.41
C ALA A 152 3.70 32.42 4.57
N SER A 153 3.59 31.36 5.39
CA SER A 153 2.85 31.37 6.63
C SER A 153 3.47 30.41 7.65
N THR A 154 3.13 30.64 8.92
CA THR A 154 3.45 29.78 10.06
C THR A 154 2.20 29.37 10.84
N SER A 155 1.01 29.74 10.35
CA SER A 155 -0.26 29.50 11.03
C SER A 155 -0.76 28.08 10.84
N SER A 156 -1.21 27.43 11.91
CA SER A 156 -1.88 26.13 11.83
C SER A 156 -3.30 26.21 11.26
N SER A 157 -3.83 27.41 11.05
CA SER A 157 -5.14 27.62 10.39
C SER A 157 -5.05 27.63 8.86
N ASP A 158 -3.84 27.80 8.31
CA ASP A 158 -3.61 27.67 6.87
C ASP A 158 -3.34 26.18 6.58
N VAL A 159 -4.33 25.48 5.99
CA VAL A 159 -4.34 24.02 5.88
C VAL A 159 -4.56 23.59 4.43
N ILE A 160 -3.81 22.58 4.00
CA ILE A 160 -4.14 21.74 2.84
C ILE A 160 -4.76 20.44 3.37
N SER A 161 -5.95 20.10 2.87
CA SER A 161 -6.62 18.84 3.16
C SER A 161 -6.78 18.02 1.89
N VAL A 162 -6.52 16.72 1.98
CA VAL A 162 -6.82 15.76 0.92
C VAL A 162 -7.75 14.68 1.48
N PHE A 163 -8.86 14.46 0.81
CA PHE A 163 -9.88 13.48 1.16
C PHE A 163 -9.92 12.39 0.11
N ILE A 164 -10.09 11.15 0.55
CA ILE A 164 -10.37 10.02 -0.33
C ILE A 164 -11.74 9.47 0.06
N GLY A 165 -12.61 9.24 -0.92
CA GLY A 165 -13.94 8.75 -0.64
C GLY A 165 -14.65 8.12 -1.82
N LYS A 166 -15.63 7.28 -1.51
CA LYS A 166 -16.63 6.80 -2.48
C LYS A 166 -17.70 7.87 -2.64
N GLY A 167 -18.09 8.16 -3.86
CA GLY A 167 -19.04 9.23 -4.14
C GLY A 167 -19.64 9.14 -5.54
N ASN A 168 -20.34 10.19 -5.92
CA ASN A 168 -20.92 10.35 -7.25
C ASN A 168 -20.73 11.78 -7.74
N ALA A 169 -20.33 11.92 -9.00
CA ALA A 169 -20.24 13.19 -9.70
C ALA A 169 -21.52 13.39 -10.53
N ASN A 170 -22.29 14.43 -10.19
CA ASN A 170 -23.49 14.83 -10.90
C ASN A 170 -23.23 16.21 -11.54
N GLY A 171 -22.78 16.23 -12.80
CA GLY A 171 -22.38 17.46 -13.47
C GLY A 171 -21.22 18.16 -12.75
N ASN A 172 -21.47 19.34 -12.19
CA ASN A 172 -20.47 20.15 -11.47
C ASN A 172 -20.41 19.87 -9.96
N GLN A 173 -21.24 18.96 -9.44
CA GLN A 173 -21.29 18.65 -8.02
C GLN A 173 -20.75 17.24 -7.76
N LEU A 174 -19.72 17.14 -6.91
CA LEU A 174 -19.28 15.89 -6.32
C LEU A 174 -19.89 15.74 -4.93
N THR A 175 -20.60 14.64 -4.71
CA THR A 175 -21.05 14.21 -3.39
C THR A 175 -20.20 13.03 -2.95
N ILE A 176 -19.53 13.17 -1.80
CA ILE A 176 -18.82 12.06 -1.16
C ILE A 176 -19.79 11.35 -0.22
N ASP A 177 -20.20 10.15 -0.61
CA ASP A 177 -21.13 9.31 0.15
C ASP A 177 -20.45 8.67 1.36
N LYS A 178 -19.17 8.28 1.20
CA LYS A 178 -18.36 7.68 2.25
C LYS A 178 -16.93 8.18 2.18
N GLN A 179 -16.50 8.92 3.21
CA GLN A 179 -15.09 9.27 3.39
C GLN A 179 -14.32 8.05 3.90
N LEU A 180 -13.22 7.72 3.21
CA LEU A 180 -12.37 6.57 3.48
C LEU A 180 -11.07 6.99 4.18
N ALA A 181 -10.52 8.15 3.81
CA ALA A 181 -9.32 8.68 4.41
C ALA A 181 -9.27 10.21 4.36
N THR A 182 -8.44 10.78 5.22
CA THR A 182 -8.17 12.22 5.25
C THR A 182 -6.72 12.44 5.62
N PHE A 183 -6.04 13.23 4.82
CA PHE A 183 -4.69 13.70 5.03
C PHE A 183 -4.70 15.21 5.19
N LYS A 184 -3.96 15.72 6.17
CA LYS A 184 -3.84 17.16 6.43
C LYS A 184 -2.40 17.54 6.71
N VAL A 185 -2.02 18.68 6.15
CA VAL A 185 -0.81 19.43 6.49
C VAL A 185 -1.16 20.90 6.62
N ASP A 186 -0.44 21.60 7.48
CA ASP A 186 -0.68 23.01 7.75
C ASP A 186 0.62 23.83 7.67
N ALA A 187 0.47 25.14 7.54
CA ALA A 187 1.62 26.00 7.31
C ALA A 187 2.61 25.98 8.47
N SER A 188 2.19 25.65 9.70
CA SER A 188 3.07 25.59 10.88
C SER A 188 4.14 24.49 10.77
N GLN A 189 3.85 23.43 10.02
CA GLN A 189 4.74 22.29 9.80
C GLN A 189 5.89 22.63 8.84
N THR A 190 7.07 22.10 9.14
CA THR A 190 8.32 22.38 8.39
C THR A 190 8.96 21.14 7.78
N ALA A 191 8.57 19.95 8.22
CA ALA A 191 9.10 18.69 7.71
C ALA A 191 8.16 18.08 6.67
N ASP A 192 8.74 17.30 5.76
CA ASP A 192 7.98 16.45 4.86
C ASP A 192 7.13 15.46 5.67
N LYS A 193 5.97 15.12 5.13
CA LYS A 193 5.02 14.21 5.78
C LYS A 193 4.52 13.18 4.80
N THR A 194 4.58 11.91 5.18
CA THR A 194 4.06 10.80 4.37
C THR A 194 3.09 9.98 5.20
N GLU A 195 1.91 9.68 4.65
CA GLU A 195 0.94 8.76 5.25
C GLU A 195 0.36 7.83 4.18
N SER A 196 0.12 6.58 4.56
CA SER A 196 -0.51 5.56 3.71
C SER A 196 -1.83 5.13 4.33
N PHE A 197 -2.85 5.01 3.49
CA PHE A 197 -4.20 4.64 3.87
C PHE A 197 -4.61 3.40 3.09
N THR A 198 -5.13 2.39 3.78
CA THR A 198 -5.65 1.18 3.16
C THR A 198 -7.17 1.13 3.33
N PHE A 199 -7.88 0.83 2.24
CA PHE A 199 -9.32 0.67 2.24
C PHE A 199 -9.76 -0.38 1.22
N ASP A 200 -10.92 -0.97 1.45
CA ASP A 200 -11.53 -1.91 0.51
C ASP A 200 -12.42 -1.17 -0.50
N ALA A 201 -12.18 -1.44 -1.78
CA ALA A 201 -12.99 -0.95 -2.89
C ALA A 201 -13.92 -2.07 -3.37
N ASN A 202 -15.22 -1.77 -3.41
CA ASN A 202 -16.29 -2.69 -3.73
C ASN A 202 -17.20 -2.10 -4.78
#